data_AF-A0A950I7E7-F1
#
_entry.id   AF-A0A950I7E7-F1
#
_cell.length_a   1.000
_cell.length_b   1.000
_cell.length_c   1.000
_cell.angle_alpha   90.00
_cell.angle_beta   90.00
_cell.angle_gamma   90.00
#
_symmetry.space_group_name_H-M   'P 1'
#
loop_
_entity.id
_entity.type
_entity.pdbx_description
1 polymer ?
#
loop_
_entity_poly.entity_id
_entity_poly.type
_entity_poly.pdbx_seq_one_letter_code
_entity_poly.pdbx_strand_id
1 'polypeptide(L)'
;MSYQHSAIQCLTAIAQHHGIQINPERLIHDNALADEEPSTAKLLRIAAEIGLKAKPDSLSWEALFVQGGVFPIMARLKNGHSAIIVGARSDEHGGRVAIIDPLATTAGVELLDHAEMRAIWNGDVIFLKRHHALTDPNQPFGLRWFVPEILKQKTAFRDIAIAAIMLHLLALASPIFFQLVIDKVLVHQSSSTLWVLAVGIVIALVFDAIFGFLRQYLALAATNKIDMRLTRRTFSHLLSLPIDYFETTTAGVIVRHMQQLERIRQFLTGRMFFTALDATALLIFIPILFSYSVKLASLTLVFAVLIGCIVAALVPTFQRRLNALYSAEGKRQAMLVETVHGMRTVKALAIEPAQRRHWDQLSAQAILAHFNVGQLSIGGNAITDFLSKLLPVVII
;
A
#
# COMPACT_ATOMS: atom_id res chain seq x y z
N MET A 1 30.36 31.64 17.36
CA MET A 1 28.97 31.87 17.79
C MET A 1 28.55 30.65 18.57
N SER A 2 28.57 30.76 19.90
CA SER A 2 28.22 29.67 20.81
C SER A 2 26.69 29.61 20.89
N TYR A 3 26.11 28.52 20.40
CA TYR A 3 24.67 28.32 20.45
C TYR A 3 24.31 27.82 21.86
N GLN A 4 23.43 28.52 22.58
CA GLN A 4 23.09 28.20 23.97
C GLN A 4 22.23 26.93 24.14
N HIS A 5 21.61 26.40 23.08
CA HIS A 5 20.64 25.29 23.19
C HIS A 5 21.13 24.00 22.51
N SER A 6 21.82 23.15 23.28
CA SER A 6 22.30 21.83 22.80
C SER A 6 21.15 20.96 22.25
N ALA A 7 19.99 21.01 22.90
CA ALA A 7 18.81 20.23 22.51
C ALA A 7 18.27 20.58 21.12
N ILE A 8 18.29 21.85 20.74
CA ILE A 8 17.84 22.32 19.41
C ILE A 8 18.87 21.97 18.34
N GLN A 9 20.16 22.03 18.67
CA GLN A 9 21.22 21.58 17.76
C GLN A 9 21.11 20.08 17.50
N CYS A 10 20.92 19.27 18.54
CA CYS A 10 20.70 17.83 18.38
C CYS A 10 19.47 17.53 17.51
N LEU A 11 18.35 18.20 17.80
CA LEU A 11 17.11 18.04 17.04
C LEU A 11 17.31 18.43 15.57
N THR A 12 18.04 19.50 15.29
CA THR A 12 18.32 19.97 13.93
C THR A 12 19.24 19.01 13.18
N ALA A 13 20.31 18.53 13.82
CA ALA A 13 21.22 17.56 13.21
C ALA A 13 20.51 16.23 12.89
N ILE A 14 19.63 15.75 13.78
CA ILE A 14 18.81 14.56 13.54
C ILE A 14 17.77 14.83 12.42
N ALA A 15 17.17 16.02 12.39
CA ALA A 15 16.25 16.41 11.32
C ALA A 15 16.97 16.45 9.95
N GLN A 16 18.20 16.96 9.89
CA GLN A 16 19.03 16.98 8.69
C GLN A 16 19.43 15.57 8.25
N HIS A 17 19.78 14.68 9.19
CA HIS A 17 20.02 13.26 8.91
C HIS A 17 18.77 12.59 8.29
N HIS A 18 17.58 12.98 8.73
CA HIS A 18 16.31 12.55 8.13
C HIS A 18 15.91 13.33 6.86
N GLY A 19 16.76 14.21 6.32
CA GLY A 19 16.52 14.96 5.09
C GLY A 19 15.51 16.09 5.23
N ILE A 20 15.42 16.72 6.41
CA ILE A 20 14.64 17.94 6.66
C ILE A 20 15.63 19.08 6.92
N GLN A 21 15.70 20.04 6.01
CA GLN A 21 16.57 21.21 6.15
C GLN A 21 15.88 22.26 7.03
N ILE A 22 16.43 22.49 8.22
CA ILE A 22 15.93 23.47 9.18
C ILE A 22 17.10 24.29 9.70
N ASN A 23 16.87 25.59 9.89
CA ASN A 23 17.81 26.49 10.52
C ASN A 23 17.55 26.51 12.04
N PRO A 24 18.55 26.22 12.89
CA PRO A 24 18.37 26.21 14.34
C PRO A 24 17.98 27.58 14.92
N GLU A 25 18.46 28.69 14.36
CA GLU A 25 18.15 30.04 14.84
C GLU A 25 16.66 30.37 14.70
N ARG A 26 16.07 29.91 13.60
CA ARG A 26 14.64 30.08 13.33
C ARG A 26 13.78 29.32 14.34
N LEU A 27 14.21 28.12 14.74
CA LEU A 27 13.48 27.34 15.76
C LEU A 27 13.51 28.02 17.13
N ILE A 28 14.64 28.64 17.48
CA ILE A 28 14.80 29.37 18.75
C ILE A 28 13.87 30.60 18.76
N HIS A 29 13.86 31.36 17.67
CA HIS A 29 13.03 32.54 17.52
C HIS A 29 11.53 32.22 17.50
N ASP A 30 11.09 31.28 16.66
CA ASP A 30 9.68 30.96 16.45
C ASP A 30 9.02 30.34 17.70
N ASN A 31 9.81 29.69 18.56
CA ASN A 31 9.34 29.07 19.80
C ASN A 31 9.63 29.87 21.08
N ALA A 32 10.17 31.09 20.94
CA ALA A 32 10.54 31.99 22.04
C ALA A 32 11.25 31.21 23.17
N LEU A 33 12.36 30.57 22.85
CA LEU A 33 13.18 29.90 23.85
C LEU A 33 13.94 30.95 24.67
N ALA A 34 13.81 30.88 25.99
CA ALA A 34 14.62 31.66 26.94
C ALA A 34 16.02 31.05 27.07
N ASP A 35 16.93 31.64 27.86
CA ASP A 35 18.31 31.17 28.11
C ASP A 35 18.43 29.76 28.76
N GLU A 36 17.32 29.06 28.97
CA GLU A 36 17.28 27.71 29.54
C GLU A 36 17.00 26.63 28.47
N GLU A 37 17.42 25.40 28.74
CA GLU A 37 17.13 24.27 27.86
C GLU A 37 15.63 23.97 27.76
N PRO A 38 15.10 23.68 26.55
CA PRO A 38 13.69 23.34 26.39
C PRO A 38 13.33 22.06 27.15
N SER A 39 12.24 22.15 27.91
CA SER A 39 11.63 20.99 28.57
C SER A 39 11.27 19.90 27.56
N THR A 40 11.24 18.64 28.00
CA THR A 40 10.92 17.50 27.13
C THR A 40 9.59 17.71 26.40
N ALA A 41 8.55 18.20 27.07
CA ALA A 41 7.26 18.47 26.45
C ALA A 41 7.33 19.54 25.34
N LYS A 42 8.08 20.63 25.55
CA LYS A 42 8.29 21.67 24.52
C LYS A 42 9.08 21.12 23.34
N LEU A 43 10.09 20.29 23.60
CA LEU A 43 10.89 19.65 22.55
C LEU A 43 10.10 18.67 21.69
N LEU A 44 9.21 17.86 22.30
CA LEU A 44 8.31 16.97 21.56
C LEU A 44 7.36 17.77 20.64
N ARG A 45 6.90 18.94 21.09
CA ARG A 45 6.05 19.83 20.30
C ARG A 45 6.81 20.43 19.12
N ILE A 46 8.01 20.95 19.36
CA ILE A 46 8.88 21.48 18.30
C ILE A 46 9.20 20.39 17.28
N ALA A 47 9.52 19.17 17.75
CA ALA A 47 9.74 18.02 16.88
C ALA A 47 8.51 17.75 15.98
N ALA A 48 7.30 17.77 16.54
CA ALA A 48 6.08 17.58 15.77
C ALA A 48 5.85 18.69 14.72
N GLU A 49 6.09 19.95 15.07
CA GLU A 49 5.98 21.11 14.17
C GLU A 49 6.92 21.01 12.95
N ILE A 50 8.14 20.49 13.17
CA ILE A 50 9.13 20.31 12.10
C ILE A 50 8.97 18.99 11.31
N GLY A 51 7.93 18.20 11.60
CA GLY A 51 7.67 16.95 10.89
C GLY A 51 8.46 15.74 11.42
N LEU A 52 8.87 15.76 12.68
CA LEU A 52 9.40 14.61 13.40
C LEU A 52 8.39 14.09 14.44
N LYS A 53 8.20 12.78 14.51
CA LYS A 53 7.54 12.11 15.62
C LYS A 53 8.59 11.80 16.67
N ALA A 54 8.43 12.42 17.84
CA ALA A 54 9.30 12.20 18.98
C ALA A 54 8.61 11.33 20.04
N LYS A 55 9.33 10.38 20.63
CA LYS A 55 8.86 9.56 21.76
C LYS A 55 9.94 9.55 22.86
N PRO A 56 9.65 10.06 24.07
CA PRO A 56 10.56 9.92 25.19
C PRO A 56 10.55 8.47 25.69
N ASP A 57 11.70 7.96 26.10
CA ASP A 57 11.87 6.63 26.68
C ASP A 57 13.08 6.61 27.63
N SER A 58 13.21 5.54 28.42
CA SER A 58 14.37 5.32 29.28
C SER A 58 15.04 4.01 28.91
N LEU A 59 16.32 4.07 28.51
CA LEU A 59 17.11 2.91 28.08
C LEU A 59 18.18 2.56 29.11
N SER A 60 18.35 1.26 29.35
CA SER A 60 19.52 0.72 30.05
C SER A 60 20.71 0.58 29.09
N TRP A 61 21.92 0.45 29.64
CA TRP A 61 23.15 0.22 28.87
C TRP A 61 23.05 -0.99 27.94
N GLU A 62 22.51 -2.10 28.43
CA GLU A 62 22.32 -3.32 27.63
C GLU A 62 21.29 -3.11 26.50
N ALA A 63 20.23 -2.35 26.77
CA ALA A 63 19.20 -2.07 25.78
C ALA A 63 19.72 -1.23 24.60
N LEU A 64 20.76 -0.41 24.78
CA LEU A 64 21.38 0.35 23.68
C LEU A 64 21.97 -0.56 22.60
N PHE A 65 22.54 -1.72 22.97
CA PHE A 65 23.14 -2.66 22.01
C PHE A 65 22.08 -3.49 21.27
N VAL A 66 20.86 -3.59 21.82
CA VAL A 66 19.74 -4.30 21.20
C VAL A 66 18.98 -3.44 20.18
N GLN A 67 19.14 -2.11 20.23
CA GLN A 67 18.48 -1.13 19.33
C GLN A 67 19.10 -1.05 17.92
N GLY A 68 19.44 -2.20 17.33
CA GLY A 68 19.99 -2.28 15.97
C GLY A 68 19.10 -1.59 14.94
N GLY A 69 19.60 -0.51 14.34
CA GLY A 69 18.92 0.24 13.27
C GLY A 69 18.00 1.39 13.71
N VAL A 70 18.03 1.80 14.99
CA VAL A 70 17.19 2.89 15.54
C VAL A 70 17.98 4.19 15.78
N PHE A 71 19.27 4.21 15.44
CA PHE A 71 20.12 5.41 15.49
C PHE A 71 19.84 6.37 14.30
N PRO A 72 20.06 7.69 14.46
CA PRO A 72 20.54 8.39 15.65
C PRO A 72 19.45 8.62 16.71
N ILE A 73 19.83 8.50 17.99
CA ILE A 73 18.94 8.72 19.15
C ILE A 73 19.42 9.97 19.89
N MET A 74 18.49 10.80 20.37
CA MET A 74 18.82 11.95 21.21
C MET A 74 18.84 11.52 22.68
N ALA A 75 19.92 11.80 23.41
CA ALA A 75 20.09 11.49 24.82
C ALA A 75 20.14 12.78 25.66
N ARG A 76 19.53 12.76 26.84
CA ARG A 76 19.60 13.86 27.82
C ARG A 76 20.65 13.53 28.88
N LEU A 77 21.69 14.34 28.98
CA LEU A 77 22.78 14.20 29.95
C LEU A 77 22.38 14.75 31.33
N LYS A 78 23.10 14.33 32.37
CA LYS A 78 22.85 14.75 33.78
C LYS A 78 23.07 16.23 34.03
N ASN A 79 23.90 16.88 33.22
CA ASN A 79 24.16 18.32 33.27
C ASN A 79 23.01 19.15 32.65
N GLY A 80 21.95 18.51 32.17
CA GLY A 80 20.82 19.16 31.52
C GLY A 80 20.96 19.27 30.01
N HIS A 81 22.18 19.14 29.46
CA HIS A 81 22.44 19.21 28.03
C HIS A 81 21.99 17.95 27.29
N SER A 82 21.93 18.03 25.97
CA SER A 82 21.56 16.94 25.08
C SER A 82 22.71 16.58 24.15
N ALA A 83 22.85 15.27 23.89
CA ALA A 83 23.83 14.73 22.96
C ALA A 83 23.17 13.71 22.01
N ILE A 84 23.83 13.39 20.90
CA ILE A 84 23.33 12.40 19.93
C ILE A 84 24.11 11.11 20.09
N ILE A 85 23.41 10.00 20.32
CA ILE A 85 23.97 8.66 20.23
C ILE A 85 23.85 8.19 18.78
N VAL A 86 24.98 7.94 18.12
CA VAL A 86 25.07 7.59 16.70
C VAL A 86 25.16 6.08 16.49
N GLY A 87 25.64 5.35 17.50
CA GLY A 87 25.72 3.90 17.47
C GLY A 87 26.24 3.32 18.77
N ALA A 88 25.94 2.05 19.00
CA ALA A 88 26.50 1.26 20.09
C ALA A 88 27.04 -0.05 19.51
N ARG A 89 28.27 -0.42 19.87
CA ARG A 89 28.90 -1.67 19.43
C ARG A 89 29.36 -2.48 20.64
N SER A 90 28.92 -3.72 20.71
CA SER A 90 29.44 -4.66 21.71
C SER A 90 30.85 -5.11 21.31
N ASP A 91 31.76 -5.15 22.28
CA ASP A 91 33.17 -5.55 22.15
C ASP A 91 33.52 -6.44 23.35
N GLU A 92 34.61 -7.21 23.29
CA GLU A 92 35.03 -8.17 24.32
C GLU A 92 35.24 -7.52 25.72
N HIS A 93 35.31 -6.18 25.77
CA HIS A 93 35.55 -5.37 26.96
C HIS A 93 34.29 -4.65 27.49
N GLY A 94 33.07 -5.08 27.12
CA GLY A 94 31.82 -4.54 27.69
C GLY A 94 31.09 -3.48 26.83
N GLY A 95 31.53 -3.31 25.57
CA GLY A 95 30.89 -2.46 24.57
C GLY A 95 31.24 -0.97 24.64
N ARG A 96 31.17 -0.28 23.50
CA ARG A 96 31.42 1.17 23.36
C ARG A 96 30.25 1.87 22.69
N VAL A 97 29.96 3.10 23.12
CA VAL A 97 28.88 3.94 22.58
C VAL A 97 29.48 5.18 21.93
N ALA A 98 29.07 5.44 20.69
CA ALA A 98 29.47 6.59 19.91
C ALA A 98 28.52 7.77 20.15
N ILE A 99 29.03 8.86 20.71
CA ILE A 99 28.27 10.07 21.04
C ILE A 99 28.83 11.26 20.28
N ILE A 100 27.93 12.14 19.83
CA ILE A 100 28.25 13.47 19.32
C ILE A 100 27.63 14.47 20.29
N ASP A 101 28.48 15.24 20.97
CA ASP A 101 28.07 16.41 21.75
C ASP A 101 28.21 17.66 20.87
N PRO A 102 27.11 18.37 20.57
CA PRO A 102 27.16 19.58 19.75
C PRO A 102 27.85 20.78 20.43
N LEU A 103 28.10 20.71 21.73
CA LEU A 103 28.81 21.74 22.51
C LEU A 103 30.29 21.43 22.74
N ALA A 104 30.78 20.24 22.35
CA ALA A 104 32.18 19.87 22.51
C ALA A 104 33.10 20.76 21.66
N THR A 105 34.25 21.14 22.24
CA THR A 105 35.26 22.00 21.61
C THR A 105 35.86 21.37 20.34
N THR A 106 35.75 20.06 20.19
CA THR A 106 36.20 19.30 19.01
C THR A 106 34.98 18.64 18.37
N ALA A 107 34.63 19.03 17.14
CA ALA A 107 33.56 18.38 16.39
C ALA A 107 34.01 16.97 15.98
N GLY A 108 33.57 15.95 16.72
CA GLY A 108 33.97 14.56 16.49
C GLY A 108 33.01 13.58 17.18
N VAL A 109 33.08 12.32 16.76
CA VAL A 109 32.39 11.22 17.43
C VAL A 109 33.28 10.73 18.56
N GLU A 110 32.84 10.89 19.80
CA GLU A 110 33.51 10.36 20.98
C GLU A 110 33.02 8.94 21.28
N LEU A 111 33.95 8.03 21.55
CA LEU A 111 33.65 6.65 21.92
C LEU A 111 33.80 6.51 23.42
N LEU A 112 32.69 6.33 24.12
CA LEU A 112 32.65 6.23 25.57
C LEU A 112 32.43 4.78 26.01
N ASP A 113 33.11 4.40 27.09
CA ASP A 113 32.90 3.12 27.75
C ASP A 113 31.69 3.16 28.71
N HIS A 114 31.40 2.03 29.36
CA HIS A 114 30.26 1.94 30.28
C HIS A 114 30.40 2.86 31.50
N ALA A 115 31.60 2.99 32.05
CA ALA A 115 31.84 3.75 33.27
C ALA A 115 31.73 5.25 32.99
N GLU A 116 32.31 5.69 31.88
CA GLU A 116 32.26 7.07 31.38
C GLU A 116 30.84 7.49 31.03
N MET A 117 30.09 6.64 30.30
CA MET A 117 28.70 6.95 29.95
C MET A 117 27.79 7.02 31.18
N ARG A 118 27.98 6.12 32.15
CA ARG A 118 27.17 6.11 33.39
C ARG A 118 27.46 7.31 34.28
N ALA A 119 28.63 7.94 34.16
CA ALA A 119 28.93 9.18 34.84
C ALA A 119 28.08 10.35 34.30
N ILE A 120 27.87 10.40 32.99
CA ILE A 120 27.22 11.55 32.31
C ILE A 120 25.75 11.36 31.94
N TRP A 121 25.23 10.13 31.90
CA TRP A 121 23.88 9.80 31.42
C TRP A 121 23.10 8.90 32.40
N ASN A 122 21.79 9.16 32.54
CA ASN A 122 20.88 8.44 33.45
C ASN A 122 19.93 7.45 32.75
N GLY A 123 19.99 7.33 31.42
CA GLY A 123 19.06 6.47 30.66
C GLY A 123 18.03 7.24 29.83
N ASP A 124 17.89 8.55 30.04
CA ASP A 124 16.87 9.36 29.37
C ASP A 124 17.19 9.58 27.89
N VAL A 125 16.28 9.13 27.02
CA VAL A 125 16.38 9.25 25.56
C VAL A 125 15.09 9.73 24.92
N ILE A 126 15.24 10.32 23.74
CA ILE A 126 14.13 10.71 22.87
C ILE A 126 14.37 10.08 21.51
N PHE A 127 13.51 9.14 21.16
CA PHE A 127 13.46 8.58 19.83
C PHE A 127 12.83 9.57 18.87
N LEU A 128 13.54 9.90 17.80
CA LEU A 128 13.09 10.80 16.76
C LEU A 128 12.94 10.03 15.46
N LYS A 129 11.78 10.12 14.84
CA LYS A 129 11.51 9.52 13.53
C LYS A 129 10.82 10.53 12.63
N ARG A 130 11.17 10.58 11.36
CA ARG A 130 10.45 11.42 10.38
C ARG A 130 8.96 11.08 10.34
N HIS A 131 8.12 12.09 10.58
CA HIS A 131 6.67 12.01 10.39
C HIS A 131 6.32 12.47 8.98
N HIS A 132 6.00 11.51 8.11
CA HIS A 132 5.53 11.83 6.79
C HIS A 132 4.02 12.12 6.82
N ALA A 133 3.64 13.39 6.58
CA ALA A 133 2.24 13.75 6.35
C ALA A 133 1.71 13.05 5.09
N LEU A 134 0.39 12.76 5.02
CA LEU A 134 -0.25 12.01 3.91
C LEU A 134 0.01 12.60 2.51
N THR A 135 0.40 13.87 2.43
CA THR A 135 0.71 14.63 1.21
C THR A 135 2.20 14.82 0.94
N ASP A 136 3.10 14.33 1.80
CA ASP A 136 4.55 14.50 1.66
C ASP A 136 5.08 13.70 0.43
N PRO A 137 5.70 14.37 -0.56
CA PRO A 137 6.29 13.69 -1.70
C PRO A 137 7.42 12.73 -1.30
N ASN A 138 8.16 12.94 -0.20
CA ASN A 138 9.29 12.09 0.18
C ASN A 138 8.92 10.93 1.12
N GLN A 139 7.67 10.45 1.06
CA GLN A 139 7.25 9.25 1.79
C GLN A 139 8.01 7.99 1.37
N PRO A 140 8.38 7.10 2.32
CA PRO A 140 8.88 5.77 1.99
C PRO A 140 7.84 4.98 1.21
N PHE A 141 8.31 4.11 0.31
CA PHE A 141 7.45 3.36 -0.60
C PHE A 141 6.42 2.50 0.17
N GLY A 142 5.14 2.69 -0.16
CA GLY A 142 4.01 1.95 0.40
C GLY A 142 2.68 2.36 -0.25
N LEU A 143 1.59 1.64 0.02
CA LEU A 143 0.26 1.95 -0.57
C LEU A 143 -0.19 3.41 -0.30
N ARG A 144 0.24 3.98 0.84
CA ARG A 144 -0.03 5.37 1.23
C ARG A 144 0.65 6.41 0.35
N TRP A 145 1.79 6.09 -0.27
CA TRP A 145 2.48 6.98 -1.20
C TRP A 145 1.69 7.19 -2.51
N PHE A 146 0.82 6.25 -2.87
CA PHE A 146 -0.01 6.34 -4.08
C PHE A 146 -1.31 7.14 -3.86
N VAL A 147 -1.80 7.20 -2.63
CA VAL A 147 -3.00 7.94 -2.21
C VAL A 147 -2.94 9.44 -2.58
N PRO A 148 -1.86 10.20 -2.34
CA PRO A 148 -1.81 11.60 -2.73
C PRO A 148 -1.89 11.82 -4.25
N GLU A 149 -1.46 10.86 -5.07
CA GLU A 149 -1.54 10.99 -6.53
C GLU A 149 -2.99 10.78 -7.03
N ILE A 150 -3.74 9.85 -6.41
CA ILE A 150 -5.19 9.68 -6.59
C ILE A 150 -5.94 10.94 -6.12
N LEU A 151 -5.59 11.46 -4.94
CA LEU A 151 -6.21 12.65 -4.35
C LEU A 151 -5.94 13.94 -5.12
N LYS A 152 -4.98 13.98 -6.06
CA LYS A 152 -4.85 15.12 -6.98
C LYS A 152 -5.92 15.13 -8.06
N GLN A 153 -6.66 14.04 -8.23
CA GLN A 153 -7.70 13.87 -9.25
C GLN A 153 -9.11 13.73 -8.67
N LYS A 154 -9.37 14.37 -7.51
CA LYS A 154 -10.65 14.22 -6.79
C LYS A 154 -11.87 14.55 -7.65
N THR A 155 -11.75 15.48 -8.59
CA THR A 155 -12.85 15.83 -9.50
C THR A 155 -13.24 14.65 -10.38
N ALA A 156 -12.27 14.04 -11.07
CA ALA A 156 -12.51 12.85 -11.90
C ALA A 156 -13.08 11.70 -11.07
N PHE A 157 -12.50 11.41 -9.90
CA PHE A 157 -12.99 10.34 -9.03
C PHE A 157 -14.38 10.60 -8.46
N ARG A 158 -14.71 11.86 -8.13
CA ARG A 158 -16.06 12.26 -7.72
C ARG A 158 -17.05 12.07 -8.86
N ASP A 159 -16.70 12.48 -10.08
CA ASP A 159 -17.59 12.37 -11.23
C ASP A 159 -17.82 10.90 -11.61
N ILE A 160 -16.80 10.04 -11.50
CA ILE A 160 -16.92 8.58 -11.63
C ILE A 160 -17.84 8.01 -10.55
N ALA A 161 -17.73 8.46 -9.30
CA ALA A 161 -18.59 8.01 -8.20
C ALA A 161 -20.06 8.42 -8.42
N ILE A 162 -20.31 9.65 -8.90
CA ILE A 162 -21.64 10.12 -9.27
C ILE A 162 -22.23 9.25 -10.39
N ALA A 163 -21.45 8.98 -11.45
CA ALA A 163 -21.88 8.10 -12.53
C ALA A 163 -22.22 6.68 -12.02
N ALA A 164 -21.41 6.12 -11.12
CA ALA A 164 -21.69 4.82 -10.51
C ALA A 164 -23.01 4.80 -9.73
N ILE A 165 -23.27 5.82 -8.91
CA ILE A 165 -24.54 5.95 -8.17
C ILE A 165 -25.72 6.08 -9.12
N MET A 166 -25.61 6.87 -10.20
CA MET A 166 -26.67 6.99 -11.21
C MET A 166 -26.94 5.66 -11.92
N LEU A 167 -25.90 4.89 -12.24
CA LEU A 167 -26.04 3.55 -12.81
C LEU A 167 -26.76 2.60 -11.85
N HIS A 168 -26.46 2.63 -10.56
CA HIS A 168 -27.18 1.82 -9.58
C HIS A 168 -28.67 2.20 -9.49
N LEU A 169 -29.00 3.48 -9.66
CA LEU A 169 -30.39 3.94 -9.69
C LEU A 169 -31.10 3.53 -10.98
N LEU A 170 -30.44 3.65 -12.14
CA LEU A 170 -30.97 3.22 -13.44
C LEU A 170 -31.14 1.69 -13.52
N ALA A 171 -30.29 0.93 -12.83
CA ALA A 171 -30.43 -0.53 -12.74
C ALA A 171 -31.75 -0.98 -12.11
N LEU A 172 -32.40 -0.13 -11.29
CA LEU A 172 -33.75 -0.39 -10.74
C LEU A 172 -34.85 -0.24 -11.79
N ALA A 173 -34.59 0.44 -12.92
CA ALA A 173 -35.59 0.65 -13.96
C ALA A 173 -36.08 -0.67 -14.54
N SER A 174 -35.21 -1.68 -14.70
CA SER A 174 -35.58 -2.99 -15.25
C SER A 174 -36.52 -3.78 -14.30
N PRO A 175 -36.19 -3.99 -13.01
CA PRO A 175 -37.12 -4.60 -12.06
C PRO A 175 -38.47 -3.87 -11.95
N ILE A 176 -38.44 -2.53 -11.88
CA ILE A 176 -39.66 -1.71 -11.80
C ILE A 176 -40.49 -1.82 -13.09
N PHE A 177 -39.84 -1.85 -14.25
CA PHE A 177 -40.48 -2.10 -15.54
C PHE A 177 -41.22 -3.44 -15.52
N PHE A 178 -40.54 -4.53 -15.15
CA PHE A 178 -41.17 -5.85 -15.09
C PHE A 178 -42.31 -5.90 -14.08
N GLN A 179 -42.14 -5.31 -12.90
CA GLN A 179 -43.19 -5.22 -11.89
C GLN A 179 -44.43 -4.50 -12.44
N LEU A 180 -44.27 -3.33 -13.07
CA LEU A 180 -45.39 -2.58 -13.62
C LEU A 180 -46.06 -3.29 -14.80
N VAL A 181 -45.28 -3.98 -15.64
CA VAL A 181 -45.83 -4.79 -16.74
C VAL A 181 -46.68 -5.93 -16.19
N ILE A 182 -46.20 -6.69 -15.20
CA ILE A 182 -46.93 -7.82 -14.63
C ILE A 182 -48.15 -7.32 -13.85
N ASP A 183 -47.96 -6.40 -12.91
CA ASP A 183 -49.00 -6.02 -11.95
C ASP A 183 -50.08 -5.12 -12.56
N LYS A 184 -49.71 -4.24 -13.51
CA LYS A 184 -50.65 -3.26 -14.09
C LYS A 184 -51.04 -3.58 -15.52
N VAL A 185 -50.06 -3.75 -16.41
CA VAL A 185 -50.34 -3.88 -17.85
C VAL A 185 -51.02 -5.21 -18.15
N LEU A 186 -50.50 -6.32 -17.65
CA LEU A 186 -51.01 -7.65 -17.92
C LEU A 186 -52.39 -7.86 -17.28
N VAL A 187 -52.59 -7.34 -16.06
CA VAL A 187 -53.87 -7.43 -15.33
C VAL A 187 -54.98 -6.60 -16.01
N HIS A 188 -54.69 -5.38 -16.45
CA HIS A 188 -55.70 -4.46 -17.01
C HIS A 188 -55.76 -4.44 -18.55
N GLN A 189 -54.91 -5.23 -19.23
CA GLN A 189 -54.77 -5.28 -20.70
C GLN A 189 -54.61 -3.90 -21.36
N SER A 190 -53.94 -2.96 -20.68
CA SER A 190 -53.78 -1.58 -21.13
C SER A 190 -52.57 -1.41 -22.05
N SER A 191 -52.79 -1.55 -23.36
CA SER A 191 -51.74 -1.39 -24.38
C SER A 191 -51.11 0.00 -24.40
N SER A 192 -51.86 1.05 -24.03
CA SER A 192 -51.33 2.42 -23.94
C SER A 192 -50.28 2.56 -22.83
N THR A 193 -50.54 1.98 -21.66
CA THR A 193 -49.60 1.99 -20.53
C THR A 193 -48.32 1.22 -20.85
N LEU A 194 -48.44 0.11 -21.59
CA LEU A 194 -47.29 -0.67 -22.05
C LEU A 194 -46.34 0.16 -22.91
N TRP A 195 -46.87 0.88 -23.91
CA TRP A 195 -46.06 1.72 -24.79
C TRP A 195 -45.34 2.84 -24.04
N VAL A 196 -46.02 3.51 -23.10
CA VAL A 196 -45.38 4.55 -22.27
C VAL A 196 -44.24 3.97 -21.44
N LEU A 197 -44.48 2.82 -20.80
CA LEU A 197 -43.50 2.15 -19.97
C LEU A 197 -42.31 1.60 -20.81
N ALA A 198 -42.58 1.11 -22.03
CA ALA A 198 -41.59 0.68 -22.99
C ALA A 198 -40.67 1.83 -23.43
N VAL A 199 -41.23 3.00 -23.76
CA VAL A 199 -40.43 4.20 -24.06
C VAL A 199 -39.60 4.61 -22.84
N GLY A 200 -40.18 4.56 -21.65
CA GLY A 200 -39.49 4.86 -20.40
C GLY A 200 -38.26 3.98 -20.16
N ILE A 201 -38.38 2.66 -20.30
CA ILE A 201 -37.24 1.74 -20.12
C ILE A 201 -36.20 1.91 -21.21
N VAL A 202 -36.59 2.17 -22.47
CA VAL A 202 -35.64 2.45 -23.55
C VAL A 202 -34.81 3.70 -23.22
N ILE A 203 -35.44 4.77 -22.74
CA ILE A 203 -34.74 5.98 -22.31
C ILE A 203 -33.79 5.67 -21.15
N ALA A 204 -34.24 4.91 -20.14
CA ALA A 204 -33.39 4.52 -19.01
C ALA A 204 -32.16 3.70 -19.47
N LEU A 205 -32.32 2.77 -20.42
CA LEU A 205 -31.22 2.00 -20.99
C LEU A 205 -30.25 2.86 -21.79
N VAL A 206 -30.74 3.87 -22.50
CA VAL A 206 -29.87 4.85 -23.20
C VAL A 206 -29.04 5.63 -22.18
N PHE A 207 -29.66 6.12 -21.10
CA PHE A 207 -28.91 6.78 -20.02
C PHE A 207 -27.92 5.83 -19.34
N ASP A 208 -28.29 4.57 -19.11
CA ASP A 208 -27.39 3.55 -18.55
C ASP A 208 -26.15 3.36 -19.42
N ALA A 209 -26.34 3.24 -20.74
CA ALA A 209 -25.23 3.16 -21.70
C ALA A 209 -24.35 4.42 -21.69
N ILE A 210 -24.95 5.62 -21.64
CA ILE A 210 -24.22 6.91 -21.61
C ILE A 210 -23.42 7.04 -20.31
N PHE A 211 -24.02 6.79 -19.15
CA PHE A 211 -23.33 6.86 -17.86
C PHE A 211 -22.27 5.76 -17.73
N GLY A 212 -22.52 4.58 -18.28
CA GLY A 212 -21.56 3.48 -18.35
C GLY A 212 -20.33 3.87 -19.16
N PHE A 213 -20.54 4.45 -20.35
CA PHE A 213 -19.48 5.00 -21.18
C PHE A 213 -18.72 6.12 -20.47
N LEU A 214 -19.43 7.08 -19.88
CA LEU A 214 -18.81 8.20 -19.17
C LEU A 214 -17.96 7.72 -17.98
N ARG A 215 -18.47 6.76 -17.19
CA ARG A 215 -17.74 6.13 -16.08
C ARG A 215 -16.43 5.52 -16.57
N GLN A 216 -16.47 4.74 -17.65
CA GLN A 216 -15.30 4.06 -18.20
C GLN A 216 -14.31 5.03 -18.85
N TYR A 217 -14.80 6.02 -19.59
CA TYR A 217 -13.99 7.07 -20.21
C TYR A 217 -13.27 7.93 -19.16
N LEU A 218 -14.00 8.41 -18.14
CA LEU A 218 -13.42 9.20 -17.05
C LEU A 218 -12.37 8.40 -16.28
N ALA A 219 -12.63 7.12 -16.01
CA ALA A 219 -11.67 6.25 -15.35
C ALA A 219 -10.41 6.03 -16.19
N LEU A 220 -10.54 5.82 -17.50
CA LEU A 220 -9.40 5.71 -18.42
C LEU A 220 -8.58 7.01 -18.42
N ALA A 221 -9.24 8.16 -18.53
CA ALA A 221 -8.58 9.46 -18.53
C ALA A 221 -7.89 9.77 -17.19
N ALA A 222 -8.51 9.40 -16.07
CA ALA A 222 -7.94 9.53 -14.74
C ALA A 222 -6.68 8.67 -14.61
N THR A 223 -6.81 7.40 -14.95
CA THR A 223 -5.75 6.39 -14.91
C THR A 223 -4.55 6.83 -15.76
N ASN A 224 -4.74 7.17 -17.03
CA ASN A 224 -3.64 7.58 -17.91
C ASN A 224 -2.85 8.79 -17.36
N LYS A 225 -3.53 9.77 -16.75
CA LYS A 225 -2.88 10.93 -16.13
C LYS A 225 -2.11 10.58 -14.86
N ILE A 226 -2.53 9.55 -14.12
CA ILE A 226 -1.78 9.00 -12.97
C ILE A 226 -0.55 8.25 -13.51
N ASP A 227 -0.72 7.43 -14.54
CA ASP A 227 0.33 6.61 -15.16
C ASP A 227 1.46 7.47 -15.70
N MET A 228 1.14 8.56 -16.41
CA MET A 228 2.13 9.50 -16.92
C MET A 228 2.97 10.14 -15.80
N ARG A 229 2.33 10.55 -14.70
CA ARG A 229 3.02 11.18 -13.57
C ARG A 229 3.87 10.18 -12.80
N LEU A 230 3.34 8.99 -12.57
CA LEU A 230 4.05 7.91 -11.89
C LEU A 230 5.28 7.48 -12.70
N THR A 231 5.09 7.16 -13.98
CA THR A 231 6.18 6.72 -14.86
C THR A 231 7.27 7.77 -14.97
N ARG A 232 6.91 9.05 -15.17
CA ARG A 232 7.88 10.15 -15.21
C ARG A 232 8.66 10.26 -13.90
N ARG A 233 7.97 10.20 -12.77
CA ARG A 233 8.58 10.34 -11.45
C ARG A 233 9.52 9.20 -11.12
N THR A 234 9.08 7.96 -11.36
CA THR A 234 9.89 6.78 -11.08
C THR A 234 11.08 6.70 -12.02
N PHE A 235 10.90 6.98 -13.31
CA PHE A 235 12.02 7.02 -14.25
C PHE A 235 13.02 8.12 -13.90
N SER A 236 12.55 9.31 -13.54
CA SER A 236 13.42 10.40 -13.06
C SER A 236 14.19 10.03 -11.79
N HIS A 237 13.58 9.26 -10.88
CA HIS A 237 14.26 8.79 -9.67
C HIS A 237 15.29 7.71 -9.99
N LEU A 238 14.96 6.79 -10.90
CA LEU A 238 15.90 5.78 -11.38
C LEU A 238 17.16 6.45 -11.96
N LEU A 239 17.00 7.50 -12.79
CA LEU A 239 18.12 8.25 -13.35
C LEU A 239 18.94 9.04 -12.32
N SER A 240 18.41 9.34 -11.13
CA SER A 240 19.15 10.05 -10.08
C SER A 240 19.88 9.13 -9.10
N LEU A 241 19.79 7.81 -9.27
CA LEU A 241 20.52 6.85 -8.44
C LEU A 241 22.03 6.85 -8.75
N PRO A 242 22.89 6.67 -7.73
CA PRO A 242 24.34 6.51 -7.93
C PRO A 242 24.68 5.32 -8.83
N ILE A 243 25.83 5.39 -9.51
CA ILE A 243 26.29 4.33 -10.41
C ILE A 243 26.44 2.96 -9.71
N ASP A 244 26.85 2.96 -8.44
CA ASP A 244 26.99 1.76 -7.59
C ASP A 244 25.71 0.91 -7.54
N TYR A 245 24.53 1.54 -7.60
CA TYR A 245 23.26 0.82 -7.64
C TYR A 245 23.09 0.02 -8.94
N PHE A 246 23.54 0.57 -10.06
CA PHE A 246 23.46 -0.07 -11.37
C PHE A 246 24.53 -1.14 -11.57
N GLU A 247 25.68 -1.03 -10.89
CA GLU A 247 26.71 -2.06 -10.90
C GLU A 247 26.32 -3.28 -10.06
N THR A 248 25.58 -3.06 -8.97
CA THR A 248 25.11 -4.14 -8.07
C THR A 248 23.80 -4.79 -8.50
N THR A 249 23.00 -4.13 -9.34
CA THR A 249 21.65 -4.60 -9.72
C THR A 249 21.54 -4.84 -11.23
N THR A 250 21.22 -6.06 -11.64
CA THR A 250 21.06 -6.40 -13.06
C THR A 250 19.91 -5.62 -13.71
N ALA A 251 20.09 -5.20 -14.96
CA ALA A 251 19.06 -4.51 -15.74
C ALA A 251 17.68 -5.21 -15.75
N GLY A 252 17.66 -6.55 -15.81
CA GLY A 252 16.42 -7.33 -15.75
C GLY A 252 15.66 -7.21 -14.42
N VAL A 253 16.36 -7.05 -13.30
CA VAL A 253 15.76 -6.83 -11.98
C VAL A 253 15.15 -5.43 -11.91
N ILE A 254 15.87 -4.43 -12.42
CA ILE A 254 15.39 -3.04 -12.50
C ILE A 254 14.12 -2.95 -13.36
N VAL A 255 14.10 -3.58 -14.54
CA VAL A 255 12.92 -3.64 -15.42
C VAL A 255 11.75 -4.33 -14.74
N ARG A 256 11.99 -5.44 -14.03
CA ARG A 256 10.94 -6.14 -13.26
C ARG A 256 10.34 -5.21 -12.20
N HIS A 257 11.16 -4.46 -11.47
CA HIS A 257 10.66 -3.50 -10.47
C HIS A 257 9.83 -2.38 -11.10
N MET A 258 10.24 -1.86 -12.26
CA MET A 258 9.45 -0.89 -13.03
C MET A 258 8.07 -1.46 -13.41
N GLN A 259 8.01 -2.71 -13.87
CA GLN A 259 6.75 -3.38 -14.23
C GLN A 259 5.87 -3.70 -13.02
N GLN A 260 6.47 -4.01 -11.86
CA GLN A 260 5.71 -4.25 -10.62
C GLN A 260 4.95 -3.00 -10.17
N LEU A 261 5.54 -1.82 -10.33
CA LEU A 261 4.85 -0.56 -10.01
C LEU A 261 3.60 -0.36 -10.85
N GLU A 262 3.69 -0.64 -12.15
CA GLU A 262 2.56 -0.60 -13.07
C GLU A 262 1.44 -1.57 -12.64
N ARG A 263 1.81 -2.77 -12.18
CA ARG A 263 0.84 -3.75 -11.67
C ARG A 263 0.15 -3.30 -10.37
N ILE A 264 0.90 -2.72 -9.42
CA ILE A 264 0.36 -2.19 -8.16
C ILE A 264 -0.62 -1.06 -8.44
N ARG A 265 -0.25 -0.17 -9.35
CA ARG A 265 -1.08 0.93 -9.82
C ARG A 265 -2.38 0.43 -10.44
N GLN A 266 -2.33 -0.48 -11.41
CA GLN A 266 -3.51 -1.10 -12.02
C GLN A 266 -4.45 -1.74 -11.00
N PHE A 267 -3.90 -2.36 -9.95
CA PHE A 267 -4.70 -2.92 -8.87
C PHE A 267 -5.44 -1.84 -8.07
N LEU A 268 -4.75 -0.73 -7.72
CA LEU A 268 -5.30 0.36 -6.93
C LEU A 268 -6.31 1.23 -7.69
N THR A 269 -5.98 1.71 -8.89
CA THR A 269 -6.85 2.59 -9.70
C THR A 269 -7.89 1.84 -10.50
N GLY A 270 -7.63 0.57 -10.81
CA GLY A 270 -8.58 -0.29 -11.49
C GLY A 270 -9.43 -1.05 -10.48
N ARG A 271 -9.09 -2.32 -10.28
CA ARG A 271 -9.99 -3.31 -9.67
C ARG A 271 -10.44 -2.92 -8.26
N MET A 272 -9.52 -2.47 -7.40
CA MET A 272 -9.86 -2.15 -6.02
C MET A 272 -10.77 -0.92 -5.92
N PHE A 273 -10.48 0.13 -6.68
CA PHE A 273 -11.30 1.34 -6.73
C PHE A 273 -12.72 1.05 -7.23
N PHE A 274 -12.85 0.35 -8.35
CA PHE A 274 -14.17 -0.03 -8.87
C PHE A 274 -14.94 -0.93 -7.92
N THR A 275 -14.28 -1.89 -7.28
CA THR A 275 -14.92 -2.75 -6.27
C THR A 275 -15.48 -1.91 -5.11
N ALA A 276 -14.75 -0.90 -4.65
CA ALA A 276 -15.22 0.00 -3.59
C ALA A 276 -16.41 0.86 -4.04
N LEU A 277 -16.41 1.33 -5.29
CA LEU A 277 -17.56 2.04 -5.86
C LEU A 277 -18.76 1.12 -6.02
N ASP A 278 -18.58 -0.07 -6.58
CA ASP A 278 -19.66 -1.03 -6.77
C ASP A 278 -20.21 -1.51 -5.41
N ALA A 279 -19.41 -1.52 -4.34
CA ALA A 279 -19.89 -1.76 -2.98
C ALA A 279 -20.87 -0.69 -2.48
N THR A 280 -20.87 0.54 -3.05
CA THR A 280 -21.88 1.55 -2.72
C THR A 280 -23.26 1.17 -3.23
N ALA A 281 -23.38 0.31 -4.25
CA ALA A 281 -24.65 -0.27 -4.68
C ALA A 281 -25.36 -0.98 -3.53
N LEU A 282 -24.60 -1.59 -2.62
CA LEU A 282 -25.12 -2.30 -1.47
C LEU A 282 -25.92 -1.37 -0.54
N LEU A 283 -25.51 -0.10 -0.42
CA LEU A 283 -26.23 0.92 0.34
C LEU A 283 -27.56 1.31 -0.29
N ILE A 284 -27.73 1.11 -1.59
CA ILE A 284 -28.95 1.42 -2.33
C ILE A 284 -29.86 0.18 -2.36
N PHE A 285 -29.33 -0.97 -2.76
CA PHE A 285 -30.13 -2.18 -2.97
C PHE A 285 -30.58 -2.86 -1.67
N ILE A 286 -29.77 -2.88 -0.60
CA ILE A 286 -30.17 -3.52 0.66
C ILE A 286 -31.44 -2.86 1.24
N PRO A 287 -31.50 -1.52 1.46
CA PRO A 287 -32.71 -0.90 1.99
C PRO A 287 -33.95 -1.14 1.13
N ILE A 288 -33.79 -1.13 -0.20
CA ILE A 288 -34.88 -1.39 -1.14
C ILE A 288 -35.37 -2.85 -1.01
N LEU A 289 -34.45 -3.83 -0.94
CA LEU A 289 -34.86 -5.23 -0.74
C LEU A 289 -35.63 -5.42 0.57
N PHE A 290 -35.17 -4.80 1.66
CA PHE A 290 -35.86 -4.87 2.95
C PHE A 290 -37.22 -4.15 2.95
N SER A 291 -37.39 -3.08 2.17
CA SER A 291 -38.68 -2.39 2.05
C SER A 291 -39.71 -3.20 1.26
N TYR A 292 -39.29 -4.04 0.32
CA TYR A 292 -40.16 -4.95 -0.43
C TYR A 292 -40.58 -6.17 0.40
N SER A 293 -39.63 -6.90 0.99
CA SER A 293 -39.93 -8.06 1.84
C SER A 293 -38.75 -8.45 2.72
N VAL A 294 -38.91 -8.30 4.04
CA VAL A 294 -37.89 -8.68 5.03
C VAL A 294 -37.52 -10.17 4.94
N LYS A 295 -38.49 -11.05 4.64
CA LYS A 295 -38.26 -12.50 4.55
C LYS A 295 -37.41 -12.87 3.33
N LEU A 296 -37.69 -12.30 2.16
CA LEU A 296 -36.92 -12.58 0.94
C LEU A 296 -35.54 -11.90 0.97
N ALA A 297 -35.46 -10.69 1.53
CA ALA A 297 -34.20 -9.97 1.71
C ALA A 297 -33.24 -10.73 2.65
N SER A 298 -33.74 -11.21 3.80
CA SER A 298 -32.92 -11.99 4.73
C SER A 298 -32.44 -13.32 4.14
N LEU A 299 -33.30 -14.03 3.40
CA LEU A 299 -32.91 -15.24 2.67
C LEU A 299 -31.78 -14.96 1.66
N THR A 300 -31.92 -13.90 0.87
CA THR A 300 -30.91 -13.47 -0.12
C THR A 300 -29.58 -13.16 0.56
N LEU A 301 -29.63 -12.47 1.72
CA LEU A 301 -28.45 -12.11 2.50
C LEU A 301 -27.78 -13.35 3.12
N VAL A 302 -28.54 -14.34 3.59
CA VAL A 302 -28.00 -15.62 4.07
C VAL A 302 -27.23 -16.35 2.96
N PHE A 303 -27.79 -16.43 1.76
CA PHE A 303 -27.09 -17.04 0.61
C PHE A 303 -25.83 -16.25 0.22
N ALA A 304 -25.90 -14.92 0.19
CA ALA A 304 -24.74 -14.08 -0.08
C ALA A 304 -23.62 -14.28 0.94
N VAL A 305 -23.97 -14.34 2.24
CA VAL A 305 -23.02 -14.62 3.33
C VAL A 305 -22.46 -16.04 3.20
N LEU A 306 -23.29 -17.04 2.89
CA LEU A 306 -22.86 -18.42 2.69
C LEU A 306 -21.85 -18.53 1.54
N ILE A 307 -22.12 -17.91 0.40
CA ILE A 307 -21.17 -17.81 -0.72
C ILE A 307 -19.88 -17.14 -0.26
N GLY A 308 -19.98 -16.00 0.45
CA GLY A 308 -18.84 -15.29 1.00
C GLY A 308 -17.98 -16.15 1.93
N CYS A 309 -18.61 -16.95 2.81
CA CYS A 309 -17.93 -17.87 3.71
C CYS A 309 -17.21 -19.00 2.96
N ILE A 310 -17.86 -19.59 1.94
CA ILE A 310 -17.24 -20.63 1.10
C ILE A 310 -16.01 -20.07 0.39
N VAL A 311 -16.12 -18.88 -0.21
CA VAL A 311 -15.00 -18.20 -0.86
C VAL A 311 -13.90 -17.92 0.16
N ALA A 312 -14.23 -17.36 1.33
CA ALA A 312 -13.26 -17.06 2.39
C ALA A 312 -12.52 -18.32 2.89
N ALA A 313 -13.20 -19.45 3.00
CA ALA A 313 -12.59 -20.73 3.36
C ALA A 313 -11.64 -21.27 2.26
N LEU A 314 -11.92 -20.97 0.99
CA LEU A 314 -11.11 -21.40 -0.16
C LEU A 314 -9.88 -20.50 -0.42
N VAL A 315 -9.95 -19.23 -0.04
CA VAL A 315 -8.85 -18.25 -0.22
C VAL A 315 -7.50 -18.74 0.34
N PRO A 316 -7.37 -19.24 1.59
CA PRO A 316 -6.06 -19.65 2.12
C PRO A 316 -5.44 -20.82 1.37
N THR A 317 -6.25 -21.82 0.98
CA THR A 317 -5.81 -22.96 0.16
C THR A 317 -5.43 -22.51 -1.24
N PHE A 318 -6.19 -21.58 -1.83
CA PHE A 318 -5.87 -20.97 -3.11
C PHE A 318 -4.54 -20.22 -3.08
N GLN A 319 -4.31 -19.37 -2.06
CA GLN A 319 -3.05 -18.64 -1.90
C GLN A 319 -1.85 -19.58 -1.74
N ARG A 320 -1.97 -20.66 -0.95
CA ARG A 320 -0.89 -21.65 -0.80
C ARG A 320 -0.51 -22.30 -2.14
N ARG A 321 -1.51 -22.76 -2.91
CA ARG A 321 -1.26 -23.36 -4.23
C ARG A 321 -0.73 -22.35 -5.25
N LEU A 322 -1.22 -21.10 -5.20
CA LEU A 322 -0.77 -20.03 -6.06
C LEU A 322 0.70 -19.65 -5.79
N ASN A 323 1.12 -19.64 -4.52
CA ASN A 323 2.51 -19.41 -4.15
C ASN A 323 3.42 -20.56 -4.63
N ALA A 324 2.97 -21.81 -4.53
CA ALA A 324 3.70 -22.95 -5.08
C ALA A 324 3.85 -22.86 -6.61
N LEU A 325 2.79 -22.45 -7.32
CA LEU A 325 2.84 -22.15 -8.75
C LEU A 325 3.85 -21.06 -9.07
N TYR A 326 3.83 -19.93 -8.36
CA TYR A 326 4.79 -18.85 -8.58
C TYR A 326 6.24 -19.26 -8.30
N SER A 327 6.48 -20.12 -7.32
CA SER A 327 7.80 -20.70 -7.07
C SER A 327 8.26 -21.61 -8.21
N ALA A 328 7.40 -22.52 -8.67
CA ALA A 328 7.71 -23.43 -9.78
C ALA A 328 7.96 -22.66 -11.10
N GLU A 329 7.11 -21.67 -11.40
CA GLU A 329 7.26 -20.81 -12.58
C GLU A 329 8.53 -19.95 -12.48
N GLY A 330 8.86 -19.45 -11.29
CA GLY A 330 10.10 -18.74 -11.01
C GLY A 330 11.34 -19.58 -11.30
N LYS A 331 11.36 -20.86 -10.88
CA LYS A 331 12.46 -21.80 -11.17
C LYS A 331 12.57 -22.08 -12.67
N ARG A 332 11.44 -22.32 -13.34
CA ARG A 332 11.38 -22.53 -14.80
C ARG A 332 11.97 -21.33 -15.54
N GLN A 333 11.55 -20.11 -15.20
CA GLN A 333 12.05 -18.89 -15.83
C GLN A 333 13.52 -18.63 -15.52
N ALA A 334 13.98 -18.89 -14.29
CA ALA A 334 15.38 -18.75 -13.91
C ALA A 334 16.29 -19.66 -14.74
N MET A 335 15.90 -20.94 -14.88
CA MET A 335 16.64 -21.89 -15.71
C MET A 335 16.73 -21.44 -17.18
N LEU A 336 15.66 -20.86 -17.73
CA LEU A 336 15.68 -20.29 -19.09
C LEU A 336 16.74 -19.21 -19.21
N VAL A 337 16.73 -18.24 -18.28
CA VAL A 337 17.68 -17.11 -18.28
C VAL A 337 19.11 -17.60 -18.14
N GLU A 338 19.36 -18.56 -17.26
CA GLU A 338 20.68 -19.16 -17.02
C GLU A 338 21.18 -19.95 -18.23
N THR A 339 20.33 -20.77 -18.84
CA THR A 339 20.67 -21.53 -20.05
C THR A 339 21.01 -20.59 -21.22
N VAL A 340 20.26 -19.50 -21.38
CA VAL A 340 20.50 -18.50 -22.44
C VAL A 340 21.81 -17.74 -22.20
N HIS A 341 22.09 -17.30 -20.97
CA HIS A 341 23.37 -16.66 -20.64
C HIS A 341 24.55 -17.62 -20.78
N GLY A 342 24.38 -18.86 -20.33
CA GLY A 342 25.37 -19.93 -20.38
C GLY A 342 25.43 -20.70 -21.70
N MET A 343 24.79 -20.21 -22.77
CA MET A 343 24.58 -21.00 -24.00
C MET A 343 25.89 -21.44 -24.65
N ARG A 344 26.95 -20.63 -24.54
CA ARG A 344 28.29 -21.00 -25.00
C ARG A 344 28.82 -22.24 -24.28
N THR A 345 28.69 -22.29 -22.96
CA THR A 345 29.11 -23.42 -22.12
C THR A 345 28.27 -24.66 -22.41
N VAL A 346 26.96 -24.48 -22.55
CA VAL A 346 26.02 -25.56 -22.89
C VAL A 346 26.40 -26.23 -24.21
N LYS A 347 26.74 -25.43 -25.23
CA LYS A 347 27.17 -25.90 -26.56
C LYS A 347 28.58 -26.51 -26.55
N ALA A 348 29.52 -25.88 -25.84
CA ALA A 348 30.91 -26.33 -25.77
C ALA A 348 31.04 -27.69 -25.05
N LEU A 349 30.20 -27.96 -24.06
CA LEU A 349 30.18 -29.22 -23.31
C LEU A 349 29.20 -30.26 -23.89
N ALA A 350 28.47 -29.93 -24.97
CA ALA A 350 27.46 -30.79 -25.60
C ALA A 350 26.39 -31.34 -24.61
N ILE A 351 25.97 -30.50 -23.65
CA ILE A 351 25.02 -30.88 -22.58
C ILE A 351 23.57 -30.48 -22.90
N GLU A 352 23.23 -30.17 -24.15
CA GLU A 352 21.86 -29.81 -24.54
C GLU A 352 20.81 -30.87 -24.18
N PRO A 353 21.05 -32.18 -24.35
CA PRO A 353 20.07 -33.19 -23.96
C PRO A 353 19.78 -33.20 -22.45
N ALA A 354 20.80 -32.94 -21.62
CA ALA A 354 20.64 -32.85 -20.17
C ALA A 354 19.85 -31.60 -19.78
N GLN A 355 20.17 -30.45 -20.38
CA GLN A 355 19.43 -29.20 -20.18
C GLN A 355 17.97 -29.33 -20.62
N ARG A 356 17.71 -30.00 -21.75
CA ARG A 356 16.34 -30.26 -22.21
C ARG A 356 15.55 -31.13 -21.22
N ARG A 357 16.14 -32.21 -20.70
CA ARG A 357 15.49 -33.05 -19.68
C ARG A 357 15.19 -32.26 -18.40
N HIS A 358 16.12 -31.41 -17.96
CA HIS A 358 15.91 -30.60 -16.77
C HIS A 358 14.81 -29.53 -16.99
N TRP A 359 14.77 -28.93 -18.17
CA TRP A 359 13.69 -28.04 -18.58
C TRP A 359 12.33 -28.74 -18.59
N ASP A 360 12.26 -29.97 -19.14
CA ASP A 360 11.04 -30.76 -19.18
C ASP A 360 10.53 -31.09 -17.77
N GLN A 361 11.42 -31.39 -16.82
CA GLN A 361 11.08 -31.62 -15.42
C GLN A 361 10.51 -30.38 -14.73
N LEU A 362 11.16 -29.22 -14.87
CA LEU A 362 10.66 -27.96 -14.30
C LEU A 362 9.35 -27.53 -14.95
N SER A 363 9.22 -27.74 -16.26
CA SER A 363 7.98 -27.46 -17.00
C SER A 363 6.85 -28.37 -16.52
N ALA A 364 7.10 -29.66 -16.31
CA ALA A 364 6.10 -30.59 -15.77
C ALA A 364 5.63 -30.15 -14.37
N GLN A 365 6.55 -29.74 -13.48
CA GLN A 365 6.18 -29.24 -12.15
C GLN A 365 5.32 -27.96 -12.22
N ALA A 366 5.68 -27.01 -13.09
CA ALA A 366 4.91 -25.79 -13.29
C ALA A 366 3.51 -26.07 -13.86
N ILE A 367 3.41 -26.96 -14.85
CA ILE A 367 2.14 -27.38 -15.46
C ILE A 367 1.24 -28.06 -14.43
N LEU A 368 1.78 -28.98 -13.62
CA LEU A 368 1.03 -29.64 -12.55
C LEU A 368 0.57 -28.66 -11.47
N ALA A 369 1.42 -27.73 -11.06
CA ALA A 369 1.04 -26.67 -10.12
C ALA A 369 -0.07 -25.77 -10.70
N HIS A 370 0.01 -25.43 -11.98
CA HIS A 370 -1.01 -24.65 -12.69
C HIS A 370 -2.34 -25.41 -12.76
N PHE A 371 -2.31 -26.70 -13.10
CA PHE A 371 -3.49 -27.56 -13.10
C PHE A 371 -4.12 -27.66 -11.71
N ASN A 372 -3.31 -27.82 -10.65
CA ASN A 372 -3.79 -27.90 -9.27
C ASN A 372 -4.45 -26.60 -8.77
N VAL A 373 -3.98 -25.44 -9.22
CA VAL A 373 -4.64 -24.14 -8.96
C VAL A 373 -5.94 -24.04 -9.76
N GLY A 374 -5.90 -24.43 -11.04
CA GLY A 374 -7.07 -24.45 -11.93
C GLY A 374 -8.20 -25.32 -11.40
N GLN A 375 -7.91 -26.55 -10.97
CA GLN A 375 -8.89 -27.47 -10.41
C GLN A 375 -9.58 -26.90 -9.16
N LEU A 376 -8.82 -26.24 -8.29
CA LEU A 376 -9.37 -25.57 -7.10
C LEU A 376 -10.29 -24.40 -7.47
N SER A 377 -9.88 -23.60 -8.47
CA SER A 377 -10.69 -22.49 -9.00
C SER A 377 -11.99 -22.98 -9.62
N ILE A 378 -11.92 -24.03 -10.47
CA ILE A 378 -13.09 -24.64 -11.11
C ILE A 378 -14.05 -25.19 -10.06
N GLY A 379 -13.54 -25.93 -9.07
CA GLY A 379 -14.36 -26.47 -7.98
C GLY A 379 -15.05 -25.38 -7.15
N GLY A 380 -14.32 -24.33 -6.77
CA GLY A 380 -14.86 -23.20 -6.02
C GLY A 380 -15.92 -22.42 -6.81
N ASN A 381 -15.68 -22.18 -8.09
CA ASN A 381 -16.63 -21.51 -8.97
C ASN A 381 -17.89 -22.35 -9.19
N ALA A 382 -17.76 -23.67 -9.35
CA ALA A 382 -18.91 -24.57 -9.52
C ALA A 382 -19.85 -24.54 -8.30
N ILE A 383 -19.30 -24.57 -7.08
CA ILE A 383 -20.09 -24.46 -5.84
C ILE A 383 -20.80 -23.10 -5.77
N THR A 384 -20.08 -22.02 -6.09
CA THR A 384 -20.64 -20.65 -6.05
C THR A 384 -21.73 -20.44 -7.10
N ASP A 385 -21.53 -20.96 -8.31
CA ASP A 385 -22.50 -20.90 -9.42
C ASP A 385 -23.75 -21.74 -9.10
N PHE A 386 -23.57 -22.90 -8.49
CA PHE A 386 -24.70 -23.71 -8.01
C PHE A 386 -25.54 -22.96 -6.97
N LEU A 387 -24.92 -22.37 -5.94
CA LEU A 387 -25.64 -21.57 -4.95
C LEU A 387 -26.35 -20.37 -5.59
N SER A 388 -25.69 -19.69 -6.55
CA SER A 388 -26.25 -18.52 -7.24
C SER A 388 -27.47 -18.88 -8.10
N LYS A 389 -27.48 -20.07 -8.73
CA LYS A 389 -28.62 -20.58 -9.49
C LYS A 389 -29.74 -21.15 -8.62
N LEU A 390 -29.39 -21.64 -7.43
CA LEU A 390 -30.36 -22.15 -6.46
C LEU A 390 -31.14 -21.01 -5.78
N LEU A 391 -30.51 -19.86 -5.57
CA LEU A 391 -31.13 -18.70 -4.92
C LEU A 391 -32.47 -18.27 -5.56
N PRO A 392 -32.58 -18.04 -6.89
CA PRO A 392 -33.86 -17.69 -7.51
C PRO A 392 -34.94 -18.76 -7.32
N VAL A 393 -34.57 -20.04 -7.30
CA VAL A 393 -35.51 -21.17 -7.13
C VAL A 393 -36.08 -21.22 -5.71
N VAL A 394 -35.29 -20.87 -4.70
CA VAL A 394 -35.74 -20.83 -3.29
C VAL A 394 -36.54 -19.56 -2.97
N ILE A 395 -36.35 -18.49 -3.76
CA ILE A 395 -37.10 -17.24 -3.64
C ILE A 395 -38.55 -17.39 -4.14
N ILE A 396 -38.75 -18.20 -5.19
CA ILE A 396 -40.08 -18.59 -5.71
C ILE A 396 -40.73 -19.57 -4.74
#